data_AF-A0A2A4YQL5-F1
#
_entry.id   AF-A0A2A4YQL5-F1
#
_cell.length_a   1.000
_cell.length_b   1.000
_cell.length_c   1.000
_cell.angle_alpha   90.00
_cell.angle_beta   90.00
_cell.angle_gamma   90.00
#
_symmetry.space_group_name_H-M   'P 1'
#
loop_
_entity.id
_entity.type
_entity.pdbx_description
1 polymer ?
#
loop_
_entity_poly.entity_id
_entity_poly.type
_entity_poly.pdbx_seq_one_letter_code
_entity_poly.pdbx_strand_id
1 'polypeptide(L)' 'MTKINDDIDAMILSAASGEWQKTALVISKVFDDPTFDKDALSGQNVAERIYALVEAKKLTSTGNIRRWRDSNVRLVG' A
#
# COMPACT_ATOMS: atom_id res chain seq x y z
N MET A 1 -3.85 -10.57 -15.11
CA MET A 1 -4.04 -9.30 -14.36
C MET A 1 -4.15 -9.53 -12.86
N THR A 2 -4.83 -10.59 -12.38
CA THR A 2 -5.00 -10.87 -10.93
C THR A 2 -3.68 -11.09 -10.17
N LYS A 3 -2.75 -11.87 -10.74
CA LYS A 3 -1.48 -12.19 -10.07
C LYS A 3 -0.63 -10.96 -9.69
N ILE A 4 -0.53 -9.97 -10.57
CA ILE A 4 0.24 -8.73 -10.30
C ILE A 4 -0.37 -7.97 -9.12
N ASN A 5 -1.71 -7.93 -9.03
CA ASN A 5 -2.38 -7.28 -7.91
C ASN A 5 -2.15 -8.03 -6.60
N ASP A 6 -2.18 -9.37 -6.64
CA ASP A 6 -1.92 -10.21 -5.46
C ASP A 6 -0.46 -10.05 -4.98
N ASP A 7 0.49 -9.95 -5.91
CA ASP A 7 1.91 -9.72 -5.60
C ASP A 7 2.10 -8.34 -4.94
N ILE A 8 1.51 -7.27 -5.49
CA ILE A 8 1.57 -5.93 -4.90
C ILE A 8 0.88 -5.91 -3.52
N ASP A 9 -0.26 -6.57 -3.38
CA ASP A 9 -0.98 -6.65 -2.10
C ASP A 9 -0.11 -7.32 -1.02
N ALA A 10 0.57 -8.41 -1.36
CA ALA A 10 1.48 -9.09 -0.44
C ALA A 10 2.64 -8.16 -0.01
N MET A 11 3.23 -7.41 -0.95
CA MET A 11 4.27 -6.43 -0.65
C MET A 11 3.76 -5.31 0.27
N ILE A 12 2.56 -4.78 0.01
CA ILE A 12 1.93 -3.76 0.87
C ILE A 12 1.72 -4.27 2.29
N LEU A 13 1.16 -5.48 2.43
CA LEU A 13 0.89 -6.07 3.74
C LEU A 13 2.18 -6.37 4.51
N SER A 14 3.25 -6.75 3.80
CA SER A 14 4.58 -6.93 4.39
C SER A 14 5.24 -5.60 4.79
N ALA A 15 4.96 -4.51 4.08
CA ALA A 15 5.55 -3.19 4.34
C ALA A 15 4.82 -2.41 5.46
N ALA A 16 3.54 -2.72 5.67
CA ALA A 16 2.69 -2.16 6.72
C ALA A 16 2.97 -2.82 8.08
N SER A 17 2.57 -2.16 9.17
CA SER A 17 2.61 -2.70 10.52
C SER A 17 1.27 -2.57 11.24
N GLY A 18 1.16 -3.15 12.45
CA GLY A 18 -0.01 -2.94 13.33
C GLY A 18 -0.13 -1.52 13.88
N GLU A 19 0.92 -0.71 13.74
CA GLU A 19 0.98 0.69 14.14
C GLU A 19 0.63 1.62 12.97
N TRP A 20 0.18 2.84 13.28
CA TRP A 20 -0.10 3.83 12.24
C TRP A 20 1.17 4.28 11.53
N GLN A 21 1.19 4.14 10.21
CA GLN A 21 2.28 4.58 9.34
C GLN A 21 1.74 5.48 8.24
N LYS A 22 2.55 6.46 7.83
CA LYS A 22 2.19 7.32 6.69
C LYS A 22 1.93 6.48 5.45
N THR A 23 0.84 6.75 4.74
CA THR A 23 0.53 6.05 3.48
C THR A 23 1.68 6.18 2.48
N ALA A 24 2.27 7.38 2.37
CA ALA A 24 3.45 7.62 1.54
C ALA A 24 4.68 6.77 1.93
N LEU A 25 4.85 6.46 3.21
CA LEU A 25 5.94 5.60 3.68
C LEU A 25 5.75 4.16 3.22
N VAL A 26 4.53 3.63 3.34
CA VAL A 26 4.20 2.27 2.87
C VAL A 26 4.39 2.18 1.35
N ILE A 27 3.93 3.19 0.59
CA ILE A 27 4.14 3.26 -0.86
C ILE A 27 5.64 3.27 -1.18
N SER A 28 6.45 4.09 -0.49
CA SER A 28 7.90 4.13 -0.72
C SER A 28 8.55 2.78 -0.45
N LYS A 29 8.23 2.13 0.66
CA LYS A 29 8.79 0.80 1.00
C LYS A 29 8.51 -0.24 -0.08
N VAL A 30 7.28 -0.28 -0.60
CA VAL A 30 6.91 -1.21 -1.68
C VAL A 30 7.64 -0.85 -2.97
N PHE A 31 7.70 0.44 -3.30
CA PHE A 31 8.38 0.90 -4.50
C PHE A 31 9.90 0.69 -4.43
N ASP A 32 10.51 0.80 -3.25
CA ASP A 32 11.95 0.59 -3.04
C ASP A 32 12.35 -0.89 -2.98
N ASP A 33 11.37 -1.81 -2.93
CA ASP A 33 11.63 -3.24 -2.98
C ASP A 33 12.30 -3.64 -4.31
N PRO A 34 13.42 -4.39 -4.30
CA PRO A 34 14.12 -4.80 -5.51
C PRO A 34 13.30 -5.64 -6.49
N THR A 35 12.23 -6.29 -6.01
CA THR A 35 11.35 -7.14 -6.82
C THR A 35 10.19 -6.38 -7.46
N PHE A 36 10.00 -5.09 -7.09
CA PHE A 36 8.98 -4.25 -7.69
C PHE A 36 9.38 -3.85 -9.12
N ASP A 37 8.52 -4.16 -10.09
CA ASP A 37 8.72 -3.81 -11.49
C ASP A 37 8.46 -2.31 -11.74
N LYS A 38 9.52 -1.50 -11.60
CA LYS A 38 9.48 -0.04 -11.80
C LYS A 38 9.31 0.39 -13.26
N ASP A 39 9.54 -0.52 -14.20
CA ASP A 39 9.39 -0.23 -15.63
C ASP A 39 7.92 -0.35 -16.05
N ALA A 40 7.16 -1.24 -15.41
CA ALA A 40 5.74 -1.45 -15.69
C ALA A 40 4.79 -0.78 -14.69
N LEU A 41 5.22 -0.53 -13.44
CA LEU A 41 4.35 -0.09 -12.35
C LEU A 41 4.86 1.19 -11.69
N SER A 42 3.91 1.95 -11.15
CA SER A 42 4.15 3.22 -10.47
C SER A 42 3.68 3.19 -9.02
N GLY A 43 4.09 4.18 -8.22
CA GLY A 43 3.53 4.38 -6.88
C GLY A 43 2.01 4.57 -6.86
N GLN A 44 1.40 5.04 -7.96
CA GLN A 44 -0.05 5.15 -8.08
C GLN A 44 -0.72 3.76 -8.11
N ASN A 45 -0.10 2.75 -8.75
CA ASN A 45 -0.61 1.38 -8.73
C ASN A 45 -0.60 0.80 -7.32
N VAL A 46 0.45 1.06 -6.55
CA VAL A 46 0.53 0.68 -5.13
C VAL A 46 -0.56 1.38 -4.31
N ALA A 47 -0.79 2.68 -4.53
CA ALA A 47 -1.83 3.43 -3.83
C ALA A 47 -3.23 2.87 -4.12
N GLU A 48 -3.54 2.52 -5.37
CA GLU A 48 -4.81 1.90 -5.74
C GLU A 48 -5.02 0.56 -5.05
N ARG A 49 -3.96 -0.25 -4.92
CA ARG A 49 -4.00 -1.49 -4.15
C ARG A 49 -4.20 -1.25 -2.64
N ILE A 50 -3.58 -0.23 -2.07
CA ILE A 50 -3.86 0.19 -0.68
C ILE A 50 -5.35 0.52 -0.49
N TYR A 51 -5.98 1.20 -1.46
CA TYR A 51 -7.42 1.53 -1.38
C TYR A 51 -8.28 0.27 -1.37
N ALA A 52 -7.99 -0.68 -2.28
CA ALA A 52 -8.68 -1.96 -2.33
C ALA A 52 -8.50 -2.75 -1.02
N LEU A 53 -7.31 -2.74 -0.42
CA LEU A 53 -7.03 -3.42 0.85
C LEU A 53 -7.74 -2.76 2.05
N VAL A 54 -7.95 -1.44 2.01
CA VAL A 54 -8.78 -0.74 3.01
C VAL A 54 -10.26 -1.13 2.86
N GLU A 55 -10.77 -1.14 1.62
CA GLU A 55 -12.14 -1.59 1.33
C GLU A 55 -12.35 -3.05 1.76
N ALA A 56 -11.37 -3.91 1.52
CA ALA A 56 -11.35 -5.32 1.94
C ALA A 56 -11.07 -5.53 3.45
N LYS A 57 -10.92 -4.45 4.24
CA LYS A 57 -10.64 -4.48 5.68
C LYS A 57 -9.38 -5.28 6.04
N LYS A 58 -8.37 -5.28 5.17
CA LYS A 58 -7.02 -5.77 5.48
C LYS A 58 -6.13 -4.66 6.03
N LEU A 59 -6.41 -3.42 5.62
CA LEU A 59 -5.85 -2.21 6.19
C LEU A 59 -6.97 -1.35 6.79
N THR A 60 -6.63 -0.55 7.79
CA THR A 60 -7.45 0.62 8.19
C THR A 60 -6.70 1.87 7.79
N SER A 61 -7.43 2.93 7.42
CA SER A 61 -6.85 4.25 7.13
C SER A 61 -7.41 5.34 8.03
N THR A 62 -6.62 6.39 8.27
CA THR A 62 -7.07 7.66 8.84
C THR A 62 -6.59 8.83 8.00
N GLY A 63 -7.33 9.95 8.03
CA GLY A 63 -7.12 11.09 7.15
C GLY A 63 -7.66 10.88 5.73
N ASN A 64 -7.26 11.74 4.80
CA ASN A 64 -7.67 11.61 3.40
C ASN A 64 -6.68 10.70 2.65
N ILE A 65 -7.08 9.46 2.39
CA ILE A 65 -6.22 8.44 1.75
C ILE A 65 -5.81 8.79 0.31
N ARG A 66 -6.50 9.74 -0.34
CA ARG A 66 -6.10 10.29 -1.65
C ARG A 66 -5.00 11.35 -1.54
N ARG A 67 -4.67 11.81 -0.34
CA ARG A 67 -3.52 12.67 -0.01
C ARG A 67 -2.51 11.87 0.81
N TRP A 68 -1.58 11.17 0.14
CA TRP A 68 -0.73 10.16 0.79
C TRP A 68 0.15 10.68 1.93
N ARG A 69 0.54 11.95 1.88
CA ARG A 69 1.33 12.62 2.95
C ARG A 69 0.48 12.97 4.17
N ASP A 70 -0.83 13.11 3.98
CA ASP A 70 -1.81 13.53 4.99
C ASP A 70 -2.69 12.38 5.49
N SER A 71 -2.34 11.15 5.13
CA SER A 71 -3.04 9.94 5.56
C SER A 71 -2.08 8.94 6.20
N ASN A 72 -2.65 8.07 7.03
CA ASN A 72 -1.94 6.95 7.61
C ASN A 72 -2.74 5.67 7.38
N VAL A 73 -2.03 4.55 7.35
CA VAL A 73 -2.58 3.19 7.29
C VAL A 73 -1.96 2.31 8.37
N ARG A 74 -2.65 1.25 8.74
CA ARG A 74 -2.14 0.14 9.56
C ARG A 74 -2.83 -1.17 9.21
N LEU A 75 -2.21 -2.29 9.55
CA LEU A 75 -2.83 -3.61 9.46
C LEU A 75 -4.06 -3.68 10.37
N VAL A 76 -5.11 -4.34 9.88
CA VAL A 76 -6.22 -4.76 10.74
C VAL A 76 -5.73 -5.97 11.55
N GLY A 77 -5.74 -5.83 12.87
CA GLY A 77 -5.39 -6.90 13.82
C GLY A 77 -6.50 -7.93 13.97
#